data_AF-A0A6N6WDD4-F1
#
_entry.id   AF-A0A6N6WDD4-F1
#
_cell.length_a   1.000
_cell.length_b   1.000
_cell.length_c   1.000
_cell.angle_alpha   90.00
_cell.angle_beta   90.00
_cell.angle_gamma   90.00
#
_symmetry.space_group_name_H-M   'P 1'
#
loop_
_entity.id
_entity.type
_entity.pdbx_description
1 polymer ?
#
loop_
_entity_poly.entity_id
_entity_poly.type
_entity_poly.pdbx_seq_one_letter_code
_entity_poly.pdbx_strand_id
1 'polypeptide(L)' 'MIDTGPSTRYSCVTRLPVCASSHLRKDPPTFPWMKLSGRWIETAGFGPGSRVRNTVEHQKLIITPL' A
#
# COMPACT_ATOMS: atom_id res chain seq x y z
N MET A 1 -13.44 -31.01 1.81
CA MET A 1 -13.89 -31.01 3.21
C MET A 1 -13.13 -29.89 3.90
N ILE A 2 -13.85 -28.84 4.32
CA ILE A 2 -13.52 -27.69 5.22
C ILE A 2 -12.35 -26.76 4.81
N ASP A 3 -12.41 -25.43 4.91
CA ASP A 3 -13.34 -24.54 5.60
C ASP A 3 -13.32 -23.12 4.99
N THR A 4 -14.47 -22.47 5.00
CA THR A 4 -14.71 -21.07 4.61
C THR A 4 -14.58 -20.20 5.85
N GLY A 5 -13.65 -19.24 5.89
CA GLY A 5 -13.56 -18.29 7.02
C GLY A 5 -12.94 -16.94 6.61
N PRO A 6 -13.63 -15.80 6.82
CA PRO A 6 -13.20 -14.51 6.32
C PRO A 6 -12.07 -13.92 7.17
N SER A 7 -10.96 -13.55 6.52
CA SER A 7 -9.89 -12.74 7.11
C SER A 7 -10.37 -11.30 7.23
N THR A 8 -11.15 -11.04 8.28
CA THR A 8 -11.46 -9.69 8.72
C THR A 8 -11.37 -9.70 10.24
N ARG A 9 -10.31 -9.11 10.79
CA ARG A 9 -10.31 -8.38 12.07
C ARG A 9 -8.90 -7.87 12.36
N TYR A 10 -8.55 -6.74 11.75
CA TYR A 10 -7.68 -5.80 12.44
C TYR A 10 -8.45 -5.31 13.67
N SER A 11 -8.18 -5.92 14.82
CA SER A 11 -8.63 -5.42 16.10
C SER A 11 -7.80 -4.19 16.45
N CYS A 12 -8.44 -3.04 16.61
CA CYS A 12 -7.90 -1.97 17.43
C CYS A 12 -9.01 -1.50 18.36
N VAL A 13 -9.06 -2.14 19.53
CA VAL A 13 -9.67 -1.60 20.73
C VAL A 13 -8.87 -0.36 21.10
N THR A 14 -9.54 0.80 21.23
CA THR A 14 -9.62 1.57 22.48
C THR A 14 -10.49 2.82 22.25
N ARG A 15 -11.64 2.89 22.93
CA ARG A 15 -12.36 4.14 23.16
C ARG A 15 -11.73 4.85 24.35
N LEU A 16 -11.09 5.99 24.13
CA LEU A 16 -10.82 7.00 25.17
C LEU A 16 -11.11 8.39 24.60
N PRO A 17 -11.81 9.27 25.34
CA PRO A 17 -11.91 10.68 24.99
C PRO A 17 -10.77 11.43 25.68
N VAL A 18 -9.84 12.00 24.91
CA VAL A 18 -8.86 12.95 25.47
C VAL A 18 -8.82 14.18 24.58
N CYS A 19 -9.57 15.20 24.99
CA CYS A 19 -9.38 16.57 24.54
C CYS A 19 -8.08 17.10 25.18
N ALA A 20 -7.04 17.38 24.39
CA ALA A 20 -6.20 18.58 24.55
C ALA A 20 -5.01 18.58 23.58
N SER A 21 -4.76 19.77 23.04
CA SER A 21 -3.62 20.20 22.26
C SER A 21 -3.61 19.78 20.79
N SER A 22 -4.23 20.65 19.99
CA SER A 22 -3.97 20.85 18.57
C SER A 22 -2.51 21.30 18.31
N HIS A 23 -1.54 20.52 18.78
CA HIS A 23 -0.26 20.46 18.07
C HIS A 23 -0.62 19.96 16.69
N LEU A 24 -0.67 20.91 15.76
CA LEU A 24 -1.02 20.77 14.36
C LEU A 24 -0.22 19.61 13.74
N ARG A 25 -0.71 18.39 13.92
CA ARG A 25 -0.27 17.22 13.20
C ARG A 25 -0.74 17.53 11.79
N LYS A 26 0.13 18.13 10.98
CA LYS A 26 -0.02 18.11 9.53
C LYS A 26 -0.22 16.63 9.22
N ASP A 27 -1.42 16.26 8.80
CA ASP A 27 -1.65 14.92 8.31
C ASP A 27 -0.51 14.60 7.35
N PRO A 28 0.19 13.46 7.53
CA PRO A 28 1.28 13.12 6.63
C PRO A 28 0.69 13.14 5.22
N PRO A 29 1.39 13.73 4.24
CA PRO A 29 0.90 13.76 2.87
C PRO A 29 0.52 12.33 2.48
N THR A 30 -0.77 12.11 2.28
CA THR A 30 -1.28 10.83 1.81
C THR A 30 -0.88 10.75 0.36
N PHE A 31 0.31 10.21 0.11
CA PHE A 31 0.72 9.89 -1.25
C PHE A 31 -0.31 8.91 -1.80
N PRO A 32 -0.95 9.22 -2.93
CA PRO A 32 -1.92 8.31 -3.51
C PRO A 32 -1.21 7.00 -3.88
N TRP A 33 -1.45 5.98 -3.08
CA TRP A 33 -1.12 4.60 -3.39
C TRP A 33 -1.93 4.12 -4.60
N MET A 34 -1.25 3.47 -5.54
CA MET A 34 -1.87 2.78 -6.66
C MET A 34 -1.51 1.30 -6.57
N LYS A 35 -2.51 0.43 -6.77
CA LYS A 35 -2.29 -1.01 -6.89
C LYS A 35 -2.19 -1.36 -8.38
N LEU A 36 -1.14 -2.08 -8.75
CA LEU A 36 -1.02 -2.69 -10.07
C LEU A 36 -1.59 -4.11 -10.03
N SER A 37 -2.20 -4.55 -11.13
CA SER A 37 -2.68 -5.94 -11.24
C SER A 37 -1.49 -6.90 -11.23
N GLY A 38 -1.57 -7.96 -10.42
CA GLY A 38 -0.53 -9.00 -10.38
C GLY A 38 -0.26 -9.58 -11.78
N ARG A 39 -1.33 -9.87 -12.53
CA ARG A 39 -1.23 -10.35 -13.92
C ARG A 39 -0.49 -9.38 -14.85
N TRP A 40 -0.63 -8.07 -14.65
CA TRP A 40 0.09 -7.09 -15.48
C TRP A 40 1.60 -7.14 -15.21
N ILE A 41 1.98 -7.21 -13.94
CA ILE A 41 3.38 -7.28 -13.51
C ILE A 41 4.03 -8.60 -13.96
N GLU A 42 3.32 -9.72 -13.80
CA GLU A 42 3.78 -11.04 -14.28
C GLU A 42 3.95 -11.08 -15.81
N THR A 43 2.98 -10.53 -16.55
CA THR A 43 3.05 -10.48 -18.03
C THR A 43 4.19 -9.57 -18.51
N ALA A 44 4.54 -8.55 -17.73
CA ALA A 44 5.70 -7.70 -17.99
C ALA A 44 7.04 -8.35 -17.61
N GLY A 45 7.03 -9.58 -17.08
CA GLY A 45 8.24 -10.37 -16.77
C GLY A 45 8.75 -10.20 -15.34
N PHE A 46 8.00 -9.56 -14.45
CA PHE A 46 8.40 -9.40 -13.05
C PHE A 46 7.89 -10.57 -12.19
N GLY A 47 8.79 -11.14 -11.39
CA GLY A 47 8.45 -12.21 -10.44
C GLY A 47 7.96 -11.68 -9.08
N PRO A 48 7.23 -12.50 -8.32
CA PRO A 48 6.94 -12.21 -6.92
C PRO A 48 8.23 -12.02 -6.11
N GLY A 49 8.25 -11.02 -5.24
CA GLY A 49 9.42 -10.74 -4.38
C GLY A 49 10.63 -10.15 -5.11
N SER A 50 10.54 -9.91 -6.43
CA SER A 50 11.57 -9.19 -7.17
C SER A 50 11.70 -7.76 -6.65
N ARG A 51 12.93 -7.29 -6.49
CA ARG A 51 13.20 -5.87 -6.21
C ARG A 51 13.19 -5.10 -7.53
N VAL A 52 12.63 -3.90 -7.51
CA VAL A 52 12.52 -3.05 -8.69
C VAL A 52 12.99 -1.63 -8.38
N ARG A 53 13.44 -0.93 -9.42
CA ARG A 53 13.66 0.51 -9.39
C ARG A 53 12.45 1.19 -10.01
N ASN A 54 11.89 2.15 -9.28
CA ASN A 54 10.83 3.02 -9.77
C ASN A 54 11.42 4.39 -10.09
N THR A 55 11.24 4.85 -11.32
CA THR A 55 11.60 6.21 -11.73
C THR A 55 10.40 6.89 -12.39
N VAL A 56 10.36 8.21 -12.32
CA VAL A 56 9.37 9.02 -13.02
C VAL A 56 10.12 9.92 -14.00
N GLU A 57 9.85 9.76 -15.28
CA GLU A 57 10.46 10.56 -16.35
C GLU A 57 9.36 11.02 -17.30
N HIS A 58 9.33 12.31 -17.65
CA HIS A 58 8.37 12.86 -18.62
C HIS A 58 6.91 12.41 -18.38
N GLN A 59 6.45 12.49 -17.12
CA GLN A 59 5.11 12.04 -16.68
C GLN A 59 4.83 10.54 -16.85
N LYS A 60 5.86 9.72 -17.05
CA LYS A 60 5.78 8.27 -17.15
C LYS A 60 6.40 7.61 -15.92
N LEU A 61 5.64 6.75 -15.26
CA LEU A 61 6.17 5.82 -14.27
C LEU A 61 6.88 4.68 -14.99
N ILE A 62 8.16 4.52 -14.73
CA ILE A 62 9.00 3.46 -15.29
C ILE A 62 9.39 2.54 -14.14
N ILE A 63 9.15 1.25 -14.34
CA ILE A 63 9.49 0.19 -13.38
C ILE A 63 10.50 -0.71 -14.09
N THR A 64 11.69 -0.85 -13.51
CA THR A 64 12.74 -1.72 -14.06
C THR A 64 13.21 -2.73 -13.01
N PRO A 65 13.59 -3.95 -13.41
CA PRO A 65 14.27 -4.87 -12.50
C PRO A 65 15.54 -4.24 -11.90
N LEU A 66 15.86 -4.61 -10.66
CA LEU A 66 17.18 -4.37 -10.08
C LEU A 66 18.16 -5.49 -10.45
#